data_AF-A0A937Y2Z3-F1
#
_entry.id   AF-A0A937Y2Z3-F1
#
_cell.length_a   1.000
_cell.length_b   1.000
_cell.length_c   1.000
_cell.angle_alpha   90.00
_cell.angle_beta   90.00
_cell.angle_gamma   90.00
#
_symmetry.space_group_name_H-M   'P 1'
#
loop_
_entity.id
_entity.type
_entity.pdbx_description
1 polymer ?
#
loop_
_entity_poly.entity_id
_entity_poly.type
_entity_poly.pdbx_seq_one_letter_code
_entity_poly.pdbx_strand_id
1 'polypeptide(L)'
;MTEKTNKAFLVPLPLWKLAWIAVAAAYAWPVVSIAYDRAVGVTRQARERLIVQHRLWELHPEYYGTAETWTRAASRVLSDRQLMSRVHSKYGNLATQIELDYRRDLFIARAEVFAVALLAWGLPVGALYGIGLTVVRVRRRPAPQASEPVADDTRYRP
;
A
#
# COMPACT_ATOMS: atom_id res chain seq x y z
N MET A 1 -33.86 -34.73 11.33
CA MET A 1 -33.12 -33.50 11.69
C MET A 1 -31.65 -33.77 11.40
N THR A 2 -31.18 -33.35 10.22
CA THR A 2 -29.86 -33.70 9.68
C THR A 2 -28.90 -32.54 9.91
N GLU A 3 -28.05 -32.71 10.92
CA GLU A 3 -26.99 -31.77 11.28
C GLU A 3 -25.85 -31.87 10.25
N LYS A 4 -26.00 -31.19 9.11
CA LYS A 4 -24.90 -30.99 8.14
C LYS A 4 -23.93 -29.98 8.73
N THR A 5 -22.95 -30.49 9.47
CA THR A 5 -21.78 -29.71 9.88
C THR A 5 -21.03 -29.24 8.64
N ASN A 6 -21.14 -27.94 8.38
CA ASN A 6 -20.33 -27.19 7.43
C ASN A 6 -18.86 -27.23 7.89
N LYS A 7 -18.16 -28.34 7.63
CA LYS A 7 -16.71 -28.37 7.66
C LYS A 7 -16.25 -27.64 6.42
N ALA A 8 -16.14 -26.31 6.53
CA ALA A 8 -15.36 -25.50 5.62
C ALA A 8 -14.00 -26.18 5.48
N PHE A 9 -13.79 -26.80 4.32
CA PHE A 9 -12.57 -27.47 3.94
C PHE A 9 -11.46 -26.41 3.93
N LEU A 10 -10.82 -26.20 5.07
CA LEU A 10 -9.50 -25.60 5.15
C LEU A 10 -8.57 -26.62 4.49
N VAL A 11 -8.51 -26.61 3.15
CA VAL A 11 -7.48 -27.34 2.42
C VAL A 11 -6.15 -26.80 2.93
N PRO A 12 -5.35 -27.59 3.68
CA PRO A 12 -4.12 -27.09 4.24
C PRO A 12 -3.24 -26.63 3.08
N LEU A 13 -2.86 -25.36 3.08
CA LEU A 13 -1.88 -24.85 2.14
C LEU A 13 -0.62 -25.70 2.31
N PRO A 14 -0.07 -26.29 1.24
CA PRO A 14 1.16 -27.07 1.36
C PRO A 14 2.26 -26.19 1.94
N LEU A 15 3.05 -26.74 2.87
CA LEU A 15 4.04 -26.02 3.69
C LEU A 15 4.97 -25.11 2.86
N TRP A 16 5.32 -25.53 1.63
CA TRP A 16 6.14 -24.73 0.73
C TRP A 16 5.48 -23.40 0.34
N LYS A 17 4.15 -23.33 0.18
CA LYS A 17 3.43 -22.07 -0.10
C LYS A 17 3.45 -21.15 1.10
N LEU A 18 3.29 -21.69 2.31
CA LEU A 18 3.40 -20.91 3.54
C LEU A 18 4.81 -20.34 3.71
N ALA A 19 5.84 -21.11 3.38
CA ALA A 19 7.23 -20.64 3.38
C ALA A 19 7.44 -19.45 2.41
N TRP A 20 6.91 -19.53 1.19
CA TRP A 20 6.99 -18.41 0.23
C TRP A 20 6.20 -17.17 0.67
N ILE A 21 5.02 -17.35 1.29
CA ILE A 21 4.25 -16.23 1.85
C ILE A 21 5.05 -15.57 2.97
N ALA A 22 5.66 -16.34 3.85
CA ALA A 22 6.50 -15.82 4.93
C ALA A 22 7.71 -15.03 4.39
N VAL A 23 8.39 -15.55 3.36
CA VAL A 23 9.50 -14.85 2.68
C VAL A 23 9.01 -13.56 2.03
N ALA A 24 7.88 -13.57 1.33
CA ALA A 24 7.32 -12.38 0.69
C ALA A 24 6.91 -11.32 1.73
N ALA A 25 6.38 -11.74 2.88
CA ALA A 25 6.03 -10.86 4.00
C ALA A 25 7.29 -10.28 4.68
N ALA A 26 8.33 -11.08 4.91
CA ALA A 26 9.61 -10.61 5.42
C ALA A 26 10.25 -9.58 4.48
N TYR A 27 10.13 -9.79 3.16
CA TYR A 27 10.60 -8.82 2.16
C TYR A 27 9.77 -7.53 2.10
N ALA A 28 8.51 -7.56 2.57
CA ALA A 28 7.68 -6.37 2.67
C ALA A 28 8.14 -5.43 3.80
N TRP A 29 8.81 -5.94 4.82
CA TRP A 29 9.22 -5.18 6.01
C TRP A 29 9.94 -3.85 5.70
N PRO A 30 11.03 -3.81 4.90
CA PRO A 30 11.71 -2.55 4.58
C PRO A 30 10.84 -1.57 3.79
N VAL A 31 9.93 -2.06 2.95
CA VAL A 31 9.01 -1.20 2.20
C VAL A 31 8.00 -0.57 3.15
N VAL A 32 7.47 -1.36 4.09
CA VAL A 32 6.51 -0.91 5.09
C VAL A 32 7.14 0.11 6.04
N SER A 33 8.38 -0.10 6.50
CA SER A 33 9.06 0.85 7.39
C SER A 33 9.30 2.21 6.71
N ILE A 34 9.79 2.21 5.47
CA ILE A 34 10.00 3.43 4.69
C ILE A 34 8.67 4.15 4.44
N ALA A 35 7.62 3.40 4.06
CA ALA A 35 6.28 3.96 3.84
C ALA A 35 5.71 4.58 5.12
N TYR A 36 5.93 3.93 6.27
CA TYR A 36 5.50 4.43 7.56
C TYR A 36 6.19 5.76 7.90
N ASP A 37 7.52 5.83 7.81
CA ASP A 37 8.29 7.05 8.08
C ASP A 37 7.86 8.21 7.15
N ARG A 38 7.63 7.90 5.88
CA ARG A 38 7.13 8.87 4.89
C ARG A 38 5.71 9.33 5.24
N ALA A 39 4.81 8.43 5.63
CA ALA A 39 3.44 8.77 6.04
C ALA A 39 3.42 9.65 7.30
N VAL A 40 4.31 9.40 8.26
CA VAL A 40 4.51 10.27 9.44
C VAL A 40 5.01 11.65 9.00
N GLY A 41 5.99 11.70 8.09
CA GLY A 41 6.50 12.95 7.51
C GLY A 41 5.42 13.78 6.82
N VAL A 42 4.62 13.16 5.96
CA VAL A 42 3.48 13.80 5.27
C VAL A 42 2.46 14.33 6.27
N THR A 43 2.12 13.54 7.29
CA THR A 43 1.18 13.96 8.35
C THR A 43 1.71 15.20 9.08
N ARG A 44 3.00 15.21 9.40
CA ARG A 44 3.61 16.35 10.08
C ARG A 44 3.61 17.61 9.21
N GLN A 45 3.93 17.49 7.92
CA GLN A 45 3.85 18.61 6.98
C GLN A 45 2.42 19.14 6.84
N ALA A 46 1.42 18.26 6.80
CA ALA A 46 0.02 18.66 6.76
C ALA A 46 -0.37 19.47 8.02
N ARG A 47 0.07 19.05 9.21
CA ARG A 47 -0.13 19.81 10.45
C ARG A 47 0.54 21.17 10.41
N GLU A 48 1.78 21.26 9.93
CA GLU A 48 2.50 22.53 9.79
C GLU A 48 1.73 23.48 8.87
N ARG A 49 1.25 23.00 7.71
CA ARG A 49 0.44 23.79 6.78
C ARG A 49 -0.86 24.28 7.43
N LEU A 50 -1.60 23.40 8.11
CA LEU A 50 -2.82 23.75 8.82
C LEU A 50 -2.59 24.87 9.84
N ILE A 51 -1.53 24.73 10.64
CA ILE A 51 -1.14 25.72 11.65
C ILE A 51 -0.84 27.07 11.00
N VAL A 52 -0.05 27.08 9.92
CA VAL A 52 0.35 28.30 9.20
C VAL A 52 -0.82 28.98 8.53
N GLN A 53 -1.60 28.23 7.76
CA GLN A 53 -2.73 28.74 7.00
C GLN A 53 -3.78 29.37 7.91
N HIS A 54 -4.02 28.77 9.08
CA HIS A 54 -5.06 29.22 10.01
C HIS A 54 -4.52 30.00 11.21
N ARG A 55 -3.22 30.31 11.21
CA ARG A 55 -2.51 31.06 12.25
C ARG A 55 -2.85 30.58 13.66
N LEU A 56 -2.76 29.27 13.89
CA LEU A 56 -3.20 28.66 15.14
C LEU A 56 -2.38 29.08 16.36
N TRP A 57 -1.19 29.66 16.15
CA TRP A 57 -0.38 30.25 17.22
C TRP A 57 -1.03 31.48 17.89
N GLU A 58 -1.90 32.21 17.16
CA GLU A 58 -2.57 33.42 17.70
C GLU A 58 -3.52 33.09 18.86
N LEU A 59 -3.90 31.82 19.02
CA LEU A 59 -4.74 31.35 20.12
C LEU A 59 -3.99 31.19 21.45
N HIS A 60 -2.65 31.29 21.44
CA HIS A 60 -1.81 31.14 22.64
C HIS A 60 -1.03 32.44 22.89
N PRO A 61 -1.69 33.50 23.41
CA PRO A 61 -1.03 34.78 23.69
C PRO A 61 0.10 34.65 24.73
N GLU A 62 0.08 33.58 25.54
CA GLU A 62 1.10 33.27 26.54
C GLU A 62 2.39 32.71 25.93
N TYR A 63 2.41 32.37 24.64
CA TYR A 63 3.60 31.85 23.98
C TYR A 63 4.52 32.98 23.53
N TYR A 64 5.59 33.23 24.29
CA TYR A 64 6.59 34.27 24.02
C TYR A 64 7.56 33.95 22.86
N GLY A 65 7.36 32.86 22.12
CA GLY A 65 8.23 32.46 21.00
C GLY A 65 7.73 32.94 19.64
N THR A 66 8.53 32.69 18.60
CA THR A 66 8.14 32.99 17.21
C THR A 66 7.03 32.06 16.71
N ALA A 67 6.23 32.52 15.74
CA ALA A 67 5.23 31.66 15.08
C ALA A 67 5.87 30.39 14.48
N GLU A 68 7.10 30.48 14.00
CA GLU A 68 7.83 29.36 13.41
C GLU A 68 8.21 28.31 14.47
N THR A 69 8.76 28.73 15.60
CA THR A 69 9.10 27.82 16.70
C THR A 69 7.87 27.15 17.29
N TRP A 70 6.76 27.89 17.42
CA TRP A 70 5.49 27.33 17.84
C TRP A 70 5.02 26.26 16.85
N THR A 71 5.02 26.58 15.56
CA THR A 71 4.54 25.68 14.50
C THR A 71 5.32 24.37 14.48
N ARG A 72 6.67 24.44 14.55
CA ARG A 72 7.51 23.24 14.56
C ARG A 72 7.30 22.37 15.80
N ALA A 73 7.03 22.97 16.96
CA ALA A 73 6.74 22.23 18.19
C ALA A 73 5.34 21.62 18.15
N ALA A 74 4.34 22.43 17.79
CA ALA A 74 2.95 22.05 17.67
C ALA A 74 2.74 20.91 16.68
N SER A 75 3.40 20.93 15.51
CA SER A 75 3.26 19.87 14.50
C SER A 75 3.78 18.50 14.97
N ARG A 76 4.76 18.49 15.87
CA ARG A 76 5.34 17.28 16.46
C ARG A 76 4.53 16.76 17.64
N VAL A 77 4.14 17.67 18.54
CA VAL A 77 3.56 17.31 19.85
C VAL A 77 2.04 17.17 19.77
N LEU A 78 1.37 18.02 19.00
CA LEU A 78 -0.09 18.04 18.97
C LEU A 78 -0.64 17.03 17.98
N SER A 79 -1.65 16.29 18.42
CA SER A 79 -2.41 15.38 17.54
C SER A 79 -3.37 16.15 16.65
N ASP A 80 -3.81 15.51 15.56
CA ASP A 80 -4.80 16.08 14.64
C ASP A 80 -6.09 16.50 15.38
N ARG A 81 -6.53 15.71 16.37
CA ARG A 81 -7.70 16.03 17.19
C ARG A 81 -7.49 17.29 18.02
N GLN A 82 -6.31 17.47 18.62
CA GLN A 82 -5.98 18.66 19.41
C GLN A 82 -5.83 19.90 18.53
N LEU A 83 -5.35 19.76 17.29
CA LEU A 83 -5.32 20.87 16.34
C LEU A 83 -6.73 21.21 15.85
N MET A 84 -7.55 20.21 15.50
CA MET A 84 -8.93 20.43 15.06
C MET A 84 -9.82 21.02 16.14
N SER A 85 -9.62 20.65 17.41
CA SER A 85 -10.31 21.29 18.53
C SER A 85 -10.00 22.80 18.60
N ARG A 86 -8.76 23.21 18.32
CA ARG A 86 -8.37 24.62 18.25
C ARG A 86 -8.90 25.34 17.00
N VAL A 87 -8.98 24.62 15.88
CA VAL A 87 -9.65 25.14 14.67
C VAL A 87 -11.13 25.40 14.97
N HIS A 88 -11.81 24.46 15.65
CA HIS A 88 -13.21 24.62 16.07
C HIS A 88 -13.40 25.80 17.01
N SER A 89 -12.51 26.00 17.97
CA SER A 89 -12.61 27.15 18.88
C SER A 89 -12.40 28.50 18.17
N LYS A 90 -11.57 28.56 17.12
CA LYS A 90 -11.28 29.82 16.39
C LYS A 90 -12.30 30.14 15.29
N TYR A 91 -12.76 29.13 14.55
CA TYR A 91 -13.54 29.33 13.32
C TYR A 91 -15.00 28.89 13.42
N GLY A 92 -15.42 28.26 14.53
CA GLY A 92 -16.82 27.88 14.77
C GLY A 92 -17.38 27.05 13.61
N ASN A 93 -18.42 27.58 12.96
CA ASN A 93 -19.12 26.89 11.86
C ASN A 93 -18.22 26.59 10.64
N LEU A 94 -17.16 27.37 10.39
CA LEU A 94 -16.22 27.12 9.29
C LEU A 94 -15.26 25.96 9.58
N ALA A 95 -15.13 25.55 10.85
CA ALA A 95 -14.17 24.53 11.25
C ALA A 95 -14.47 23.15 10.65
N THR A 96 -15.75 22.83 10.44
CA THR A 96 -16.16 21.55 9.83
C THR A 96 -15.66 21.45 8.39
N GLN A 97 -15.70 22.55 7.63
CA GLN A 97 -15.20 22.57 6.25
C GLN A 97 -13.67 22.47 6.22
N ILE A 98 -12.99 23.21 7.09
CA ILE A 98 -11.53 23.14 7.25
C ILE A 98 -11.09 21.72 7.63
N GLU A 99 -11.80 21.05 8.53
CA GLU A 99 -11.51 19.68 8.92
C GLU A 99 -11.69 18.71 7.75
N LEU A 100 -12.75 18.89 6.96
CA LEU A 100 -13.03 18.03 5.81
C LEU A 100 -11.96 18.17 4.74
N ASP A 101 -11.57 19.41 4.42
CA ASP A 101 -10.49 19.70 3.46
C ASP A 101 -9.15 19.14 3.97
N TYR A 102 -8.82 19.36 5.25
CA TYR A 102 -7.61 18.81 5.85
C TYR A 102 -7.56 17.28 5.78
N ARG A 103 -8.66 16.60 6.13
CA ARG A 103 -8.74 15.13 6.10
C ARG A 103 -8.62 14.60 4.68
N ARG A 104 -9.23 15.30 3.71
CA ARG A 104 -9.13 14.94 2.29
C ARG A 104 -7.69 15.04 1.81
N ASP A 105 -7.02 16.16 2.05
CA ASP A 105 -5.64 16.36 1.61
C ASP A 105 -4.67 15.38 2.28
N LEU A 106 -4.86 15.14 3.58
CA LEU A 106 -4.07 14.17 4.32
C LEU A 106 -4.28 12.74 3.81
N PHE A 107 -5.52 12.38 3.47
CA PHE A 107 -5.82 11.08 2.89
C PHE A 107 -5.16 10.90 1.53
N ILE A 108 -5.27 11.89 0.64
CA ILE A 108 -4.64 11.86 -0.69
C ILE A 108 -3.13 11.68 -0.56
N ALA A 109 -2.48 12.47 0.31
CA ALA A 109 -1.04 12.42 0.47
C ALA A 109 -0.56 11.09 1.11
N ARG A 110 -1.32 10.51 2.04
CA ARG A 110 -1.02 9.16 2.57
C ARG A 110 -1.26 8.07 1.53
N ALA A 111 -2.34 8.19 0.75
CA ALA A 111 -2.66 7.24 -0.31
C ALA A 111 -1.56 7.18 -1.37
N GLU A 112 -0.96 8.32 -1.71
CA GLU A 112 0.21 8.36 -2.60
C GLU A 112 1.38 7.56 -2.04
N VAL A 113 1.74 7.77 -0.78
CA VAL A 113 2.82 7.02 -0.12
C VAL A 113 2.55 5.52 -0.11
N PHE A 114 1.32 5.11 0.24
CA PHE A 114 0.94 3.70 0.24
C PHE A 114 0.85 3.10 -1.16
N ALA A 115 0.41 3.86 -2.16
CA ALA A 115 0.38 3.41 -3.55
C ALA A 115 1.79 3.16 -4.08
N VAL A 116 2.73 4.08 -3.82
CA VAL A 116 4.15 3.91 -4.17
C VAL A 116 4.74 2.70 -3.46
N ALA A 117 4.44 2.51 -2.17
CA ALA A 117 4.89 1.34 -1.41
C ALA A 117 4.34 0.02 -1.98
N LEU A 118 3.04 -0.01 -2.30
CA LEU A 118 2.39 -1.16 -2.93
C LEU A 118 2.97 -1.48 -4.29
N LEU A 119 3.32 -0.47 -5.09
CA LEU A 119 4.00 -0.68 -6.37
C LEU A 119 5.43 -1.19 -6.19
N ALA A 120 6.19 -0.59 -5.26
CA ALA A 120 7.56 -0.98 -4.98
C ALA A 120 7.68 -2.43 -4.51
N TRP A 121 6.70 -2.93 -3.75
CA TRP A 121 6.64 -4.33 -3.33
C TRP A 121 5.95 -5.24 -4.35
N GLY A 122 4.81 -4.80 -4.91
CA GLY A 122 3.96 -5.60 -5.77
C GLY A 122 4.54 -5.84 -7.16
N LEU A 123 5.26 -4.87 -7.74
CA LEU A 123 5.91 -5.02 -9.05
C LEU A 123 6.90 -6.19 -9.08
N PRO A 124 7.89 -6.29 -8.18
CA PRO A 124 8.83 -7.41 -8.21
C PRO A 124 8.16 -8.77 -7.96
N VAL A 125 7.18 -8.84 -7.04
CA VAL A 125 6.42 -10.08 -6.79
C VAL A 125 5.61 -10.48 -8.03
N GLY A 126 4.91 -9.52 -8.65
CA GLY A 126 4.14 -9.73 -9.88
C GLY A 126 5.02 -10.13 -11.06
N ALA A 127 6.20 -9.53 -11.20
CA ALA A 127 7.18 -9.88 -12.24
C ALA A 127 7.67 -11.33 -12.07
N LEU A 128 8.05 -11.74 -10.85
CA LEU A 128 8.46 -13.12 -10.56
C LEU A 128 7.34 -14.11 -10.89
N TYR A 129 6.10 -13.79 -10.50
CA TYR A 129 4.95 -14.63 -10.81
C TYR A 129 4.70 -14.74 -12.33
N GLY A 130 4.77 -13.61 -13.05
CA GLY A 130 4.62 -13.56 -14.50
C GLY A 130 5.68 -14.39 -15.24
N ILE A 131 6.94 -14.29 -14.84
CA ILE A 131 8.05 -15.10 -15.40
C ILE A 131 7.81 -16.59 -15.13
N GLY A 132 7.39 -16.96 -13.91
CA GLY A 132 7.05 -18.35 -13.59
C GLY A 132 5.96 -18.90 -14.51
N LEU A 133 4.92 -18.11 -14.77
CA LEU A 133 3.81 -18.49 -15.63
C LEU A 133 4.24 -18.68 -17.09
N THR A 134 5.07 -17.76 -17.62
CA THR A 134 5.56 -17.87 -19.01
C THR A 134 6.47 -19.09 -19.18
N VAL A 135 7.37 -19.36 -18.23
CA VAL A 135 8.23 -20.55 -18.25
C VAL A 135 7.41 -21.84 -18.21
N VAL A 136 6.38 -21.92 -17.34
CA VAL A 136 5.49 -23.08 -17.29
C VAL A 136 4.73 -23.25 -18.61
N ARG A 137 4.26 -22.15 -19.20
CA ARG A 137 3.54 -22.18 -20.49
C ARG A 137 4.43 -22.65 -21.63
N VAL A 138 5.70 -22.24 -21.66
CA VAL A 138 6.69 -22.69 -22.64
C VAL A 138 7.03 -24.16 -22.45
N ARG A 139 7.25 -24.63 -21.21
CA ARG A 139 7.55 -26.04 -20.90
C ARG A 139 6.38 -26.99 -21.16
N ARG A 140 5.14 -26.51 -21.09
CA ARG A 140 3.93 -27.28 -21.40
C ARG A 140 3.55 -27.28 -22.88
N ARG A 141 4.35 -26.67 -23.78
CA ARG A 141 4.13 -26.85 -25.21
C ARG A 141 4.33 -28.33 -25.54
N PRO A 142 3.30 -29.04 -26.06
CA PRO A 142 3.49 -30.40 -26.52
C PRO A 142 4.56 -30.41 -27.60
N ALA A 143 5.46 -31.41 -27.56
CA ALA A 143 6.45 -31.60 -28.62
C ALA A 143 5.72 -31.62 -29.97
N PRO A 144 6.26 -30.99 -31.04
CA PRO A 144 5.69 -31.14 -32.37
C PRO A 144 5.62 -32.64 -32.65
N GLN A 145 4.42 -33.14 -32.96
CA GLN A 145 4.24 -34.53 -33.38
C GLN A 145 5.26 -34.78 -34.49
N ALA A 146 6.13 -35.77 -34.30
CA ALA A 146 7.01 -36.23 -35.35
C ALA A 146 6.10 -36.56 -36.54
N SER A 147 6.26 -35.83 -37.63
CA SER A 147 5.61 -36.15 -38.90
C SER A 147 5.89 -37.62 -39.19
N GLU A 148 4.83 -38.42 -39.28
CA GLU A 148 4.91 -39.84 -39.62
C GLU A 148 5.86 -40.01 -40.83
N PRO A 149 6.80 -40.96 -40.79
CA PRO A 149 7.60 -41.26 -41.96
C PRO A 149 6.62 -41.72 -43.05
N VAL A 150 6.58 -40.99 -44.17
CA VAL A 150 5.87 -41.40 -45.37
C VAL A 150 6.35 -42.80 -45.70
N ALA A 151 5.44 -43.77 -45.61
CA ALA A 151 5.72 -45.16 -45.94
C ALA A 151 6.23 -45.18 -47.39
N ASP A 152 7.50 -45.56 -47.56
CA ASP A 152 8.16 -45.76 -48.83
C ASP A 152 7.52 -46.97 -49.52
N ASP A 153 6.51 -46.72 -50.35
CA ASP A 153 5.78 -47.73 -51.12
C ASP A 153 6.69 -48.27 -52.23
N THR A 154 7.50 -49.26 -51.88
CA THR A 154 8.43 -49.97 -52.76
C THR A 154 7.73 -50.92 -53.75
N ARG A 155 6.53 -50.55 -54.24
CA ARG A 155 5.74 -51.35 -55.20
C ARG A 155 6.06 -51.16 -56.67
N TYR A 156 7.05 -50.35 -57.03
CA TYR A 156 7.51 -50.22 -58.41
C TYR A 156 9.02 -50.44 -58.50
N ARG A 157 9.41 -51.64 -58.92
CA ARG A 157 10.66 -51.85 -59.66
C ARG A 157 10.31 -52.59 -60.96
N PRO A 158 10.69 -52.06 -62.13
CA PRO A 158 10.52 -52.72 -63.42
C PRO A 158 11.46 -53.91 -63.59
#